data_AF-A0A1Q7MA28-F1
#
_entry.id   AF-A0A1Q7MA28-F1
#
_cell.length_a   1.000
_cell.length_b   1.000
_cell.length_c   1.000
_cell.angle_alpha   90.00
_cell.angle_beta   90.00
_cell.angle_gamma   90.00
#
_symmetry.space_group_name_H-M   'P 1'
#
loop_
_entity.id
_entity.type
_entity.pdbx_description
1 polymer ?
#
loop_
_entity_poly.entity_id
_entity_poly.type
_entity_poly.pdbx_seq_one_letter_code
_entity_poly.pdbx_strand_id
1 'polypeptide(L)' 'MSELVRDLVRQMLRLRFDDATIVFHLKAAKIRNAQQILDSVLDEARQEAIARLSSRRRYLHG' A
#
# COMPACT_ATOMS: atom_id res chain seq x y z
N MET A 1 -0.01 -8.20 11.99
CA MET A 1 -0.50 -8.40 10.59
C MET A 1 0.58 -9.16 9.85
N SER A 2 0.27 -10.22 9.09
CA SER A 2 1.31 -11.02 8.41
C SER A 2 1.94 -10.21 7.28
N GLU A 3 3.26 -10.02 7.31
CA GLU A 3 4.03 -9.30 6.29
C GLU A 3 3.79 -9.85 4.87
N LEU A 4 3.56 -11.16 4.76
CA LEU A 4 3.29 -11.84 3.49
C LEU A 4 2.03 -11.29 2.79
N VAL A 5 0.96 -11.04 3.54
CA VAL A 5 -0.28 -10.47 2.98
C VAL A 5 -0.05 -9.04 2.52
N ARG A 6 0.74 -8.28 3.28
CA ARG A 6 1.09 -6.90 2.95
C ARG A 6 1.88 -6.82 1.64
N ASP A 7 2.84 -7.71 1.46
CA ASP A 7 3.67 -7.75 0.26
C ASP A 7 2.88 -8.20 -0.97
N LEU A 8 1.95 -9.14 -0.82
CA LEU A 8 1.00 -9.49 -1.88
C LEU A 8 0.20 -8.26 -2.34
N VAL A 9 -0.37 -7.49 -1.40
CA VAL A 9 -1.12 -6.27 -1.73
C VAL A 9 -0.24 -5.25 -2.43
N ARG A 10 0.99 -5.05 -1.97
CA ARG A 10 1.96 -4.16 -2.64
C ARG A 10 2.26 -4.60 -4.07
N GLN A 11 2.41 -5.90 -4.31
CA GLN A 11 2.62 -6.43 -5.67
C GLN A 11 1.40 -6.18 -6.56
N MET A 12 0.19 -6.40 -6.06
CA MET A 12 -1.04 -6.12 -6.81
C MET A 12 -1.21 -4.64 -7.16
N LEU A 13 -0.87 -3.73 -6.23
CA LEU A 13 -0.86 -2.28 -6.49
C LEU A 13 0.15 -1.89 -7.57
N ARG A 14 1.35 -2.50 -7.58
CA ARG A 14 2.35 -2.30 -8.64
C ARG A 14 1.83 -2.76 -10.00
N LEU A 15 1.02 -3.82 -10.03
CA LEU A 15 0.35 -4.33 -11.22
C LEU A 15 -0.93 -3.55 -11.59
N ARG A 16 -1.22 -2.43 -10.91
CA ARG A 16 -2.35 -1.52 -11.19
C ARG A 16 -3.73 -2.14 -11.00
N PHE A 17 -3.86 -3.08 -10.08
CA PHE A 17 -5.17 -3.59 -9.68
C PHE A 17 -5.94 -2.48 -8.95
N ASP A 18 -7.24 -2.38 -9.22
CA ASP A 18 -8.10 -1.48 -8.46
C ASP A 18 -8.38 -2.04 -7.05
N ASP A 19 -8.79 -1.13 -6.16
CA ASP A 19 -9.01 -1.44 -4.75
C ASP A 19 -10.04 -2.55 -4.53
N ALA A 20 -11.13 -2.58 -5.33
CA ALA A 20 -12.18 -3.58 -5.20
C ALA A 20 -11.67 -4.97 -5.61
N THR A 21 -10.88 -5.05 -6.68
CA THR A 21 -10.24 -6.29 -7.12
C THR A 21 -9.24 -6.80 -6.08
N ILE A 22 -8.43 -5.92 -5.47
CA ILE A 22 -7.50 -6.32 -4.39
C ILE A 22 -8.28 -6.88 -3.20
N VAL A 23 -9.30 -6.17 -2.72
CA VAL A 23 -10.14 -6.61 -1.60
C VAL A 23 -10.84 -7.93 -1.92
N PHE A 24 -11.31 -8.11 -3.15
CA PHE A 24 -11.92 -9.35 -3.62
C PHE A 24 -10.95 -10.53 -3.50
N HIS A 25 -9.72 -10.41 -4.01
CA HIS A 25 -8.72 -11.48 -3.92
C HIS A 25 -8.33 -11.80 -2.47
N LEU A 26 -8.18 -10.79 -1.61
CA LEU A 26 -7.88 -10.99 -0.19
C LEU A 26 -9.01 -11.75 0.51
N LYS A 27 -10.28 -11.38 0.25
CA LYS A 27 -11.45 -12.09 0.79
C LYS A 27 -11.54 -13.52 0.26
N ALA A 28 -11.27 -13.73 -1.04
CA ALA A 28 -11.22 -15.07 -1.65
C ALA A 28 -10.15 -15.96 -0.98
N ALA A 29 -9.04 -15.37 -0.55
CA ALA A 29 -8.00 -16.02 0.26
C ALA A 29 -8.36 -16.16 1.76
N LYS A 30 -9.63 -15.93 2.15
CA LYS A 30 -10.16 -16.00 3.52
C LYS A 30 -9.54 -14.99 4.51
N ILE A 31 -9.02 -13.88 4.02
CA ILE A 31 -8.47 -12.80 4.86
C ILE A 31 -9.61 -11.86 5.26
N ARG A 32 -9.98 -11.89 6.55
CA ARG A 32 -11.16 -11.17 7.08
C ARG A 32 -10.99 -9.65 7.15
N ASN A 33 -9.76 -9.15 7.24
CA ASN A 33 -9.43 -7.73 7.40
C ASN A 33 -8.93 -7.08 6.08
N ALA A 34 -9.37 -7.60 4.94
CA ALA A 34 -8.89 -7.18 3.61
C ALA A 34 -8.87 -5.66 3.40
N GLN A 35 -9.94 -4.97 3.81
CA GLN A 35 -10.04 -3.51 3.68
C GLN A 35 -8.99 -2.78 4.53
N GLN A 36 -8.92 -3.07 5.83
CA GLN A 36 -7.92 -2.49 6.73
C GLN A 36 -6.48 -2.72 6.26
N ILE A 37 -6.23 -3.89 5.68
CA ILE A 37 -4.93 -4.25 5.12
C ILE A 37 -4.58 -3.33 3.93
N LEU A 38 -5.51 -3.16 2.99
CA LEU A 38 -5.32 -2.27 1.86
C LEU A 38 -5.13 -0.82 2.32
N ASP A 39 -6.00 -0.35 3.21
CA ASP A 39 -5.94 1.02 3.76
C ASP A 39 -4.58 1.29 4.43
N SER A 40 -4.07 0.33 5.22
CA SER A 40 -2.76 0.44 5.88
C SER A 40 -1.61 0.53 4.87
N VAL A 41 -1.67 -0.24 3.77
CA VAL A 41 -0.64 -0.21 2.73
C VAL A 41 -0.67 1.11 1.97
N LEU A 42 -1.87 1.63 1.67
CA LEU A 42 -2.03 2.91 1.00
C LEU A 42 -1.53 4.07 1.89
N ASP A 43 -1.80 4.02 3.19
CA ASP A 43 -1.29 5.03 4.12
C ASP A 43 0.24 5.02 4.21
N GLU A 44 0.85 3.84 4.32
CA GLU A 44 2.32 3.70 4.28
C GLU A 44 2.92 4.24 2.98
N ALA A 45 2.33 3.89 1.82
CA ALA A 45 2.79 4.38 0.52
C ALA A 45 2.66 5.91 0.41
N ARG A 46 1.58 6.48 0.96
CA ARG A 46 1.37 7.93 1.02
C ARG A 46 2.41 8.61 1.90
N GLN A 47 2.67 8.08 3.09
CA GLN A 47 3.69 8.61 3.99
C GLN A 47 5.08 8.56 3.35
N GLU A 48 5.42 7.46 2.68
CA GLU A 48 6.69 7.32 1.95
C GLU A 48 6.81 8.35 0.80
N ALA A 49 5.75 8.54 0.02
CA ALA A 49 5.73 9.54 -1.06
C ALA A 49 5.91 10.96 -0.52
N ILE A 50 5.23 11.32 0.58
CA ILE A 50 5.40 12.60 1.26
C ILE A 50 6.84 12.75 1.75
N ALA A 51 7.39 11.73 2.42
CA ALA A 51 8.76 11.77 2.93
C ALA A 51 9.79 11.98 1.80
N ARG A 52 9.64 11.30 0.66
CA ARG A 52 10.48 11.47 -0.53
C ARG A 52 10.40 12.91 -1.08
N LEU A 53 9.19 13.48 -1.18
CA LEU A 53 9.00 14.85 -1.66
C LEU A 53 9.61 15.89 -0.70
N SER A 54 9.41 15.71 0.61
CA SER A 54 9.97 16.58 1.65
C SER A 54 11.49 16.49 1.75
N SER A 55 12.06 15.30 1.52
CA SER A 55 13.51 15.11 1.39
C SER A 55 14.05 15.89 0.19
N ARG A 56 13.42 15.76 -0.98
CA ARG A 56 13.84 16.45 -2.21
C ARG A 56 13.82 17.98 -2.10
N ARG A 57 12.88 18.57 -1.33
CA ARG A 57 12.86 20.02 -1.09
C ARG A 57 14.04 20.51 -0.25
N ARG A 58 14.54 19.72 0.71
CA ARG A 58 15.70 20.11 1.53
C ARG A 58 17.00 20.20 0.72
N TYR A 59 17.15 19.38 -0.33
CA TYR A 59 18.33 19.43 -1.21
C TYR A 59 18.29 20.54 -2.26
N LEU A 60 17.14 21.16 -2.50
CA LEU A 60 16.99 22.25 -3.50
C LEU A 60 17.09 23.65 -2.87
N HIS A 61 17.11 23.75 -1.54
CA HIS A 61 17.18 25.02 -0.79
C HIS A 61 18.31 25.02 0.26
N GLY A 62 19.22 24.03 0.19
CA GLY A 62 20.44 23.96 1.00
C GLY A 62 21.64 24.37 0.19
#